data_AF-A0A3D3JWV7-F1
#
_entry.id   AF-A0A3D3JWV7-F1
#
_cell.length_a   1.000
_cell.length_b   1.000
_cell.length_c   1.000
_cell.angle_alpha   90.00
_cell.angle_beta   90.00
_cell.angle_gamma   90.00
#
_symmetry.space_group_name_H-M   'P 1'
#
loop_
_entity.id
_entity.type
_entity.pdbx_description
1 polymer ?
#
loop_
_entity_poly.entity_id
_entity_poly.type
_entity_poly.pdbx_seq_one_letter_code
_entity_poly.pdbx_strand_id
1 'polypeptide(L)'
;MTRSITTMLVAALFLSYNPTAEAADISDGRVNVTPYASAGDGTSGNPWVDALRNAIAVKKGDTNYYMPHGHYKDESTLLIPYNDVRIEGDGGQGTIATTVHYDKTDGSTCWKFAPPVGPEGKRTYITGITVRGVAFRGAGKPTGTCIEIEALRRGLFEDISIWRWDGDKENFSNKGIWTKGWDTITFRDIRIYRTPTCFYIDKNPNFHGIDADHFVFENMYLACGNRERGIAMHFVAPHITNVSLFGTNAIMHANKGIYIENKGSGGHGSTVSLSDLRIETGSRPDCWGIYVDTDYIVNFLCNNIRVAGGYNGFYFRGAAALTLMNCYVMGGDYYKETGYVAYDIDAYKETPLVMINATYNKSPNQGYKPGKTVQIKDELQIAVGDAFRVHQDGADVYVNGIVPGNVRANLPGATPAAVRAAGPLFHVPFDDSPEPAVAGGGKTVSIEGNETYEAGIKGQGILCGENQAQCEYSTAGNFDITQGTIALWFQNRNWHSKDDK
;
A
#
# COMPACT_ATOMS: atom_id res chain seq x y z
N MET A 1 -25.19 45.93 -35.66
CA MET A 1 -24.35 45.02 -36.48
C MET A 1 -22.94 45.56 -36.35
N THR A 2 -21.91 44.87 -35.86
CA THR A 2 -21.57 43.45 -35.90
C THR A 2 -20.54 43.21 -34.78
N ARG A 3 -20.63 42.09 -34.05
CA ARG A 3 -19.66 41.70 -33.01
C ARG A 3 -18.35 41.26 -33.67
N SER A 4 -17.22 41.78 -33.21
CA SER A 4 -15.89 41.24 -33.53
C SER A 4 -15.49 40.21 -32.48
N ILE A 5 -15.20 38.99 -32.94
CA ILE A 5 -14.69 37.88 -32.14
C ILE A 5 -13.17 38.02 -32.09
N THR A 6 -12.61 38.25 -30.91
CA THR A 6 -11.17 38.23 -30.70
C THR A 6 -10.73 36.78 -30.52
N THR A 7 -10.25 36.17 -31.59
CA THR A 7 -9.57 34.87 -31.57
C THR A 7 -8.20 35.03 -30.92
N MET A 8 -8.00 34.44 -29.75
CA MET A 8 -6.69 34.31 -29.11
C MET A 8 -5.86 33.27 -29.87
N LEU A 9 -4.88 33.72 -30.65
CA LEU A 9 -3.90 32.87 -31.31
C LEU A 9 -2.86 32.45 -30.26
N VAL A 10 -2.84 31.16 -29.89
CA VAL A 10 -1.74 30.57 -29.10
C VAL A 10 -0.55 30.38 -30.04
N ALA A 11 0.44 31.26 -29.94
CA ALA A 11 1.69 31.13 -30.67
C ALA A 11 2.52 29.99 -30.06
N ALA A 12 2.52 28.83 -30.73
CA ALA A 12 3.54 27.81 -30.53
C ALA A 12 4.87 28.35 -31.06
N LEU A 13 5.83 28.63 -30.17
CA LEU A 13 7.21 28.90 -30.56
C LEU A 13 7.83 27.60 -31.09
N PHE A 14 7.79 27.41 -32.41
CA PHE A 14 8.65 26.45 -33.09
C PHE A 14 10.01 27.12 -33.33
N LEU A 15 10.98 26.85 -32.45
CA LEU A 15 12.39 27.09 -32.77
C LEU A 15 12.79 26.10 -33.87
N SER A 16 13.42 26.63 -34.93
CA SER A 16 13.80 25.93 -36.16
C SER A 16 14.71 24.73 -35.87
N TYR A 17 14.17 23.51 -35.97
CA TYR A 17 14.94 22.26 -35.99
C TYR A 17 15.39 21.95 -37.42
N ASN A 18 16.65 21.55 -37.57
CA ASN A 18 17.26 21.16 -38.84
C ASN A 18 17.02 19.65 -39.07
N PRO A 19 16.19 19.23 -40.04
CA PRO A 19 15.61 17.89 -40.10
C PRO A 19 16.54 16.79 -40.66
N THR A 20 17.87 16.97 -40.60
CA THR A 20 18.83 16.06 -41.27
C THR A 20 19.67 15.19 -40.34
N ALA A 21 19.40 15.19 -39.03
CA ALA A 21 19.99 14.19 -38.14
C ALA A 21 19.32 12.83 -38.40
N GLU A 22 19.91 12.02 -39.29
CA GLU A 22 19.63 10.59 -39.34
C GLU A 22 19.90 10.02 -37.94
N ALA A 23 18.83 9.68 -37.24
CA ALA A 23 18.92 8.94 -36.00
C ALA A 23 19.62 7.62 -36.32
N ALA A 24 20.77 7.39 -35.70
CA ALA A 24 21.36 6.07 -35.68
C ALA A 24 20.35 5.16 -34.94
N ASP A 25 19.52 4.45 -35.71
CA ASP A 25 18.71 3.36 -35.19
C ASP A 25 19.68 2.40 -34.50
N ILE A 26 19.43 2.12 -33.23
CA ILE A 26 20.15 1.06 -32.55
C ILE A 26 19.73 -0.24 -33.22
N SER A 27 20.64 -1.19 -33.37
CA SER A 27 20.41 -2.45 -34.09
C SER A 27 19.24 -3.29 -33.57
N ASP A 28 18.58 -2.88 -32.49
CA ASP A 28 17.41 -3.50 -31.87
C ASP A 28 16.07 -2.76 -32.15
N GLY A 29 16.07 -1.73 -32.99
CA GLY A 29 14.87 -1.00 -33.39
C GLY A 29 14.42 0.11 -32.41
N ARG A 30 15.22 0.41 -31.38
CA ARG A 30 14.98 1.56 -30.49
C ARG A 30 15.53 2.86 -31.10
N VAL A 31 14.82 3.96 -30.83
CA VAL A 31 15.25 5.31 -31.21
C VAL A 31 16.22 5.83 -30.16
N ASN A 32 17.49 5.94 -30.53
CA ASN A 32 18.47 6.65 -29.70
C ASN A 32 18.12 8.14 -29.65
N VAL A 33 17.94 8.69 -28.45
CA VAL A 33 17.56 10.10 -28.30
C VAL A 33 18.73 11.09 -28.43
N THR A 34 19.98 10.65 -28.26
CA THR A 34 21.12 11.58 -28.19
C THR A 34 21.34 12.42 -29.46
N PRO A 35 21.10 11.91 -30.70
CA PRO A 35 21.20 12.73 -31.91
C PRO A 35 20.15 13.84 -31.99
N TYR A 36 19.10 13.77 -31.17
CA TYR A 36 18.05 14.78 -31.11
C TYR A 36 18.32 15.89 -30.08
N ALA A 37 19.41 15.81 -29.32
CA ALA A 37 19.78 16.86 -28.37
C ALA A 37 20.02 18.20 -29.08
N SER A 38 19.49 19.29 -28.53
CA SER A 38 19.73 20.64 -29.07
C SER A 38 21.12 21.19 -28.73
N ALA A 39 21.71 20.67 -27.65
CA ALA A 39 23.05 20.97 -27.17
C ALA A 39 23.52 19.85 -26.23
N GLY A 40 24.79 19.89 -25.83
CA GLY A 40 25.36 18.98 -24.84
C GLY A 40 26.09 17.78 -25.43
N ASP A 41 26.92 17.15 -24.60
CA ASP A 41 27.67 15.93 -24.91
C ASP A 41 27.32 14.78 -23.95
N GLY A 42 26.35 14.98 -23.06
CA GLY A 42 25.87 13.96 -22.11
C GLY A 42 26.69 13.89 -20.83
N THR A 43 27.72 14.71 -20.66
CA THR A 43 28.44 14.83 -19.39
C THR A 43 27.64 15.65 -18.37
N SER A 44 27.97 15.51 -17.08
CA SER A 44 27.26 16.24 -16.01
C SER A 44 27.37 17.77 -16.11
N GLY A 45 28.48 18.27 -16.67
CA GLY A 45 28.70 19.69 -16.92
C GLY A 45 28.05 20.20 -18.21
N ASN A 46 27.77 19.31 -19.15
CA ASN A 46 27.21 19.63 -20.46
C ASN A 46 26.15 18.59 -20.88
N PRO A 47 25.02 18.52 -20.15
CA PRO A 47 24.00 17.50 -20.37
C PRO A 47 23.33 17.64 -21.74
N TRP A 48 22.87 16.53 -22.31
CA TRP A 48 22.06 16.55 -23.53
C TRP A 48 20.74 17.29 -23.29
N VAL A 49 20.55 18.42 -23.96
CA VAL A 49 19.41 19.32 -23.74
C VAL A 49 18.23 18.91 -24.63
N ASP A 50 17.05 18.74 -24.01
CA ASP A 50 15.76 18.41 -24.65
C ASP A 50 15.80 17.22 -25.64
N ALA A 51 16.75 16.30 -25.47
CA ALA A 51 16.98 15.19 -26.40
C ALA A 51 15.74 14.30 -26.58
N LEU A 52 15.12 13.86 -25.48
CA LEU A 52 13.91 13.05 -25.52
C LEU A 52 12.72 13.83 -26.08
N ARG A 53 12.58 15.12 -25.70
CA ARG A 53 11.52 16.00 -26.24
C ARG A 53 11.57 16.06 -27.77
N ASN A 54 12.76 16.32 -28.31
CA ASN A 54 12.96 16.47 -29.74
C ASN A 54 12.75 15.13 -30.48
N ALA A 55 13.20 14.01 -29.88
CA ALA A 55 12.91 12.68 -30.42
C ALA A 55 11.39 12.40 -30.47
N ILE A 56 10.67 12.70 -29.39
CA ILE A 56 9.20 12.51 -29.31
C ILE A 56 8.46 13.39 -30.31
N ALA A 57 8.91 14.63 -30.53
CA ALA A 57 8.31 15.53 -31.52
C ALA A 57 8.39 14.96 -32.95
N VAL A 58 9.44 14.19 -33.26
CA VAL A 58 9.66 13.58 -34.56
C VAL A 58 8.97 12.21 -34.68
N LYS A 59 9.15 11.34 -33.68
CA LYS A 59 8.76 9.92 -33.76
C LYS A 59 7.39 9.59 -33.17
N LYS A 60 6.90 10.38 -32.19
CA LYS A 60 5.56 10.29 -31.59
C LYS A 60 5.29 8.97 -30.83
N GLY A 61 4.03 8.49 -30.82
CA GLY A 61 3.63 7.24 -30.16
C GLY A 61 4.15 5.98 -30.83
N ASP A 62 3.73 4.81 -30.34
CA ASP A 62 4.12 3.51 -30.90
C ASP A 62 5.64 3.34 -31.06
N THR A 63 6.41 3.94 -30.15
CA THR A 63 7.86 4.11 -30.27
C THR A 63 8.57 3.75 -28.98
N ASN A 64 9.69 3.02 -29.14
CA ASN A 64 10.63 2.72 -28.07
C ASN A 64 11.81 3.71 -28.13
N TYR A 65 11.86 4.63 -27.19
CA TYR A 65 12.93 5.59 -27.00
C TYR A 65 14.00 5.03 -26.06
N TYR A 66 15.25 5.17 -26.46
CA TYR A 66 16.41 4.77 -25.66
C TYR A 66 17.26 5.98 -25.29
N MET A 67 17.49 6.11 -23.99
CA MET A 67 18.27 7.14 -23.33
C MET A 67 19.55 6.51 -22.77
N PRO A 68 20.63 6.40 -23.57
CA PRO A 68 21.89 5.80 -23.09
C PRO A 68 22.44 6.52 -21.85
N HIS A 69 23.37 5.87 -21.17
CA HIS A 69 24.10 6.42 -20.03
C HIS A 69 24.53 7.86 -20.31
N GLY A 70 24.16 8.76 -19.40
CA GLY A 70 24.54 10.15 -19.47
C GLY A 70 23.60 11.04 -18.69
N HIS A 71 23.89 12.34 -18.79
CA HIS A 71 23.10 13.40 -18.20
C HIS A 71 22.27 14.10 -19.28
N TYR A 72 21.01 14.30 -18.95
CA TYR A 72 20.00 14.94 -19.78
C TYR A 72 19.44 16.14 -19.04
N LYS A 73 18.97 17.15 -19.76
CA LYS A 73 18.33 18.32 -19.18
C LYS A 73 17.09 18.69 -19.98
N ASP A 74 15.96 18.77 -19.29
CA ASP A 74 14.72 19.30 -19.87
C ASP A 74 14.56 20.77 -19.49
N GLU A 75 14.37 21.63 -20.49
CA GLU A 75 14.25 23.09 -20.26
C GLU A 75 12.81 23.54 -20.02
N SER A 76 11.85 22.63 -20.00
CA SER A 76 10.43 22.89 -19.71
C SER A 76 9.70 21.58 -19.44
N THR A 77 8.41 21.60 -19.09
CA THR A 77 7.61 20.36 -19.00
C THR A 77 7.69 19.57 -20.29
N LEU A 78 8.13 18.31 -20.20
CA LEU A 78 8.01 17.33 -21.28
C LEU A 78 6.59 16.74 -21.23
N LEU A 79 5.73 17.17 -22.15
CA LEU A 79 4.40 16.59 -22.32
C LEU A 79 4.47 15.40 -23.28
N ILE A 80 3.94 14.25 -22.85
CA ILE A 80 3.89 13.00 -23.60
C ILE A 80 2.42 12.62 -23.79
N PRO A 81 1.80 12.99 -24.94
CA PRO A 81 0.38 12.80 -25.18
C PRO A 81 0.04 11.59 -26.05
N TYR A 82 0.97 10.66 -26.21
CA TYR A 82 0.85 9.55 -27.16
C TYR A 82 0.65 8.22 -26.45
N ASN A 83 0.02 7.28 -27.15
CA ASN A 83 -0.09 5.88 -26.72
C ASN A 83 1.19 5.11 -27.04
N ASP A 84 1.36 4.00 -26.33
CA ASP A 84 2.35 2.96 -26.65
C ASP A 84 3.78 3.54 -26.76
N VAL A 85 4.11 4.40 -25.79
CA VAL A 85 5.43 5.01 -25.64
C VAL A 85 6.22 4.23 -24.59
N ARG A 86 7.41 3.77 -24.98
CA ARG A 86 8.38 3.15 -24.07
C ARG A 86 9.64 4.00 -24.00
N ILE A 87 10.07 4.34 -22.80
CA ILE A 87 11.29 5.11 -22.53
C ILE A 87 12.21 4.25 -21.67
N GLU A 88 13.40 3.95 -22.18
CA GLU A 88 14.38 3.10 -21.52
C GLU A 88 15.70 3.82 -21.32
N GLY A 89 16.18 3.88 -20.09
CA GLY A 89 17.56 4.23 -19.77
C GLY A 89 18.41 3.02 -19.36
N ASP A 90 19.71 3.26 -19.17
CA ASP A 90 20.69 2.26 -18.75
C ASP A 90 20.68 1.99 -17.23
N GLY A 91 19.81 2.68 -16.48
CA GLY A 91 19.47 2.34 -15.11
C GLY A 91 19.22 3.56 -14.24
N GLY A 92 18.18 3.46 -13.40
CA GLY A 92 17.70 4.57 -12.58
C GLY A 92 17.96 4.38 -11.09
N GLN A 93 17.53 3.26 -10.53
CA GLN A 93 17.54 2.96 -9.10
C GLN A 93 18.88 2.41 -8.61
N GLY A 94 19.44 1.44 -9.34
CA GLY A 94 20.66 0.72 -8.96
C GLY A 94 21.96 1.41 -9.38
N THR A 95 21.97 2.04 -10.56
CA THR A 95 23.19 2.59 -11.19
C THR A 95 23.15 4.11 -11.35
N ILE A 96 21.97 4.73 -11.41
CA ILE A 96 21.79 6.17 -11.70
C ILE A 96 22.55 6.56 -12.98
N ALA A 97 22.55 5.66 -13.98
CA ALA A 97 23.33 5.79 -15.22
C ALA A 97 22.70 6.80 -16.20
N THR A 98 21.38 6.80 -16.30
CA THR A 98 20.62 7.75 -17.14
C THR A 98 19.96 8.76 -16.22
N THR A 99 20.47 10.00 -16.18
CA THR A 99 20.00 11.03 -15.24
C THR A 99 19.42 12.23 -15.95
N VAL A 100 18.16 12.56 -15.66
CA VAL A 100 17.46 13.77 -16.10
C VAL A 100 17.55 14.85 -15.02
N HIS A 101 18.06 16.02 -15.39
CA HIS A 101 18.09 17.21 -14.55
C HIS A 101 16.95 18.15 -14.89
N TYR A 102 16.32 18.71 -13.86
CA TYR A 102 15.25 19.68 -14.00
C TYR A 102 15.35 20.77 -12.93
N ASP A 103 15.65 21.99 -13.38
CA ASP A 103 16.02 23.10 -12.49
C ASP A 103 14.97 24.22 -12.46
N LYS A 104 13.76 23.98 -13.00
CA LYS A 104 12.70 25.00 -13.01
C LYS A 104 12.14 25.23 -11.61
N THR A 105 11.92 26.50 -11.30
CA THR A 105 11.40 26.95 -10.00
C THR A 105 10.02 27.60 -10.08
N ASP A 106 9.27 27.28 -11.13
CA ASP A 106 7.99 27.90 -11.49
C ASP A 106 6.78 27.02 -11.10
N GLY A 107 7.01 25.94 -10.34
CA GLY A 107 5.96 25.00 -9.95
C GLY A 107 5.50 24.07 -11.07
N SER A 108 6.19 24.04 -12.21
CA SER A 108 5.85 23.15 -13.33
C SER A 108 6.28 21.69 -13.10
N THR A 109 5.69 20.80 -13.89
CA THR A 109 6.02 19.37 -13.92
C THR A 109 7.24 19.12 -14.82
N CYS A 110 8.16 18.23 -14.44
CA CYS A 110 9.24 17.78 -15.31
C CYS A 110 8.70 16.92 -16.46
N TRP A 111 8.19 15.71 -16.18
CA TRP A 111 7.56 14.84 -17.19
C TRP A 111 6.07 14.69 -16.92
N LYS A 112 5.24 15.00 -17.93
CA LYS A 112 3.79 14.88 -17.87
C LYS A 112 3.28 13.90 -18.92
N PHE A 113 2.67 12.81 -18.48
CA PHE A 113 1.93 11.86 -19.30
C PHE A 113 0.45 12.19 -19.20
N ALA A 114 -0.13 12.74 -20.26
CA ALA A 114 -1.53 13.15 -20.25
C ALA A 114 -2.11 13.11 -21.65
N PRO A 115 -3.38 12.72 -21.83
CA PRO A 115 -4.02 12.77 -23.14
C PRO A 115 -4.05 14.19 -23.70
N PRO A 116 -4.09 14.33 -25.03
CA PRO A 116 -4.39 15.62 -25.64
C PRO A 116 -5.74 16.11 -25.14
N VAL A 117 -5.90 17.43 -25.02
CA VAL A 117 -7.17 18.06 -24.62
C VAL A 117 -8.27 17.60 -25.59
N GLY A 118 -9.22 16.82 -25.06
CA GLY A 118 -10.35 16.32 -25.83
C GLY A 118 -11.40 17.41 -26.11
N PRO A 119 -12.31 17.17 -27.06
CA PRO A 119 -13.53 17.97 -27.18
C PRO A 119 -14.27 18.03 -25.84
N GLU A 120 -14.90 19.17 -25.54
CA GLU A 120 -15.69 19.36 -24.32
C GLU A 120 -16.67 18.19 -24.10
N GLY A 121 -16.64 17.59 -22.91
CA GLY A 121 -17.49 16.46 -22.54
C GLY A 121 -17.03 15.08 -23.03
N LYS A 122 -15.92 14.97 -23.77
CA LYS A 122 -15.35 13.66 -24.15
C LYS A 122 -14.21 13.25 -23.24
N ARG A 123 -14.34 12.07 -22.64
CA ARG A 123 -13.26 11.43 -21.88
C ARG A 123 -12.13 11.06 -22.84
N THR A 124 -10.92 11.51 -22.53
CA THR A 124 -9.70 11.14 -23.24
C THR A 124 -8.74 10.45 -22.28
N TYR A 125 -7.88 9.59 -22.82
CA TYR A 125 -6.92 8.82 -22.04
C TYR A 125 -5.74 8.43 -22.92
N ILE A 126 -4.63 8.10 -22.28
CA ILE A 126 -3.47 7.45 -22.89
C ILE A 126 -3.31 6.02 -22.35
N THR A 127 -2.61 5.17 -23.08
CA THR A 127 -2.39 3.77 -22.71
C THR A 127 -1.04 3.27 -23.20
N GLY A 128 -0.52 2.21 -22.59
CA GLY A 128 0.69 1.53 -23.04
C GLY A 128 1.98 2.30 -22.73
N ILE A 129 2.04 2.98 -21.59
CA ILE A 129 3.23 3.74 -21.21
C ILE A 129 4.19 2.85 -20.44
N THR A 130 5.45 2.80 -20.86
CA THR A 130 6.53 2.18 -20.08
C THR A 130 7.65 3.18 -19.86
N VAL A 131 8.09 3.36 -18.63
CA VAL A 131 9.28 4.14 -18.28
C VAL A 131 10.16 3.28 -17.40
N ARG A 132 11.41 3.06 -17.82
CA ARG A 132 12.35 2.27 -17.04
C ARG A 132 13.79 2.77 -17.08
N GLY A 133 14.50 2.59 -15.97
CA GLY A 133 15.94 2.83 -15.91
C GLY A 133 16.33 4.30 -15.99
N VAL A 134 15.52 5.19 -15.42
CA VAL A 134 15.74 6.64 -15.46
C VAL A 134 15.80 7.21 -14.04
N ALA A 135 16.84 8.00 -13.77
CA ALA A 135 16.96 8.80 -12.57
C ALA A 135 16.58 10.26 -12.85
N PHE A 136 15.93 10.91 -11.89
CA PHE A 136 15.57 12.31 -11.92
C PHE A 136 16.25 13.04 -10.77
N ARG A 137 16.83 14.20 -11.07
CA ARG A 137 17.51 15.03 -10.10
C ARG A 137 17.03 16.46 -10.16
N GLY A 138 16.44 16.90 -9.04
CA GLY A 138 16.02 18.29 -8.87
C GLY A 138 17.15 19.17 -8.35
N ALA A 139 17.02 20.47 -8.55
CA ALA A 139 17.93 21.48 -8.01
C ALA A 139 17.86 21.65 -6.47
N GLY A 140 16.95 20.96 -5.77
CA GLY A 140 16.64 21.23 -4.36
C GLY A 140 15.97 22.60 -4.12
N LYS A 141 15.36 23.16 -5.15
CA LYS A 141 14.57 24.41 -5.19
C LYS A 141 13.13 24.09 -5.66
N PRO A 142 12.13 24.99 -5.54
CA PRO A 142 10.72 24.68 -5.83
C PRO A 142 10.43 24.26 -7.27
N THR A 143 10.72 23.01 -7.61
CA THR A 143 10.14 22.30 -8.76
C THR A 143 8.67 22.00 -8.47
N GLY A 144 7.80 21.81 -9.45
CA GLY A 144 6.45 21.31 -9.17
C GLY A 144 6.47 19.82 -8.87
N THR A 145 6.02 19.06 -9.86
CA THR A 145 5.97 17.59 -9.80
C THR A 145 7.12 17.00 -10.63
N CYS A 146 7.74 15.90 -10.22
CA CYS A 146 8.73 15.23 -11.07
C CYS A 146 8.02 14.51 -12.23
N ILE A 147 7.14 13.56 -11.91
CA ILE A 147 6.34 12.83 -12.91
C ILE A 147 4.87 13.03 -12.61
N GLU A 148 4.13 13.56 -13.57
CA GLU A 148 2.66 13.67 -13.52
C GLU A 148 2.04 12.70 -14.52
N ILE A 149 1.05 11.95 -14.07
CA ILE A 149 0.31 10.98 -14.87
C ILE A 149 -1.16 11.33 -14.79
N GLU A 150 -1.82 11.53 -15.93
CA GLU A 150 -3.22 11.93 -16.01
C GLU A 150 -3.95 11.02 -16.99
N ALA A 151 -5.03 10.37 -16.53
CA ALA A 151 -5.88 9.48 -17.34
C ALA A 151 -5.08 8.42 -18.13
N LEU A 152 -4.19 7.70 -17.43
CA LEU A 152 -3.44 6.56 -17.97
C LEU A 152 -4.15 5.23 -17.63
N ARG A 153 -4.36 4.38 -18.64
CA ARG A 153 -5.04 3.08 -18.49
C ARG A 153 -4.11 1.85 -18.36
N ARG A 154 -2.89 1.92 -18.88
CA ARG A 154 -1.91 0.84 -18.76
C ARG A 154 -0.53 1.44 -18.65
N GLY A 155 0.11 1.28 -17.51
CA GLY A 155 1.40 1.90 -17.22
C GLY A 155 2.35 0.95 -16.49
N LEU A 156 3.62 0.94 -16.89
CA LEU A 156 4.71 0.35 -16.13
C LEU A 156 5.78 1.40 -15.89
N PHE A 157 6.04 1.70 -14.62
CA PHE A 157 7.13 2.56 -14.17
C PHE A 157 8.06 1.70 -13.33
N GLU A 158 9.28 1.47 -13.81
CA GLU A 158 10.21 0.48 -13.23
C GLU A 158 11.61 1.09 -13.07
N ASP A 159 12.35 0.74 -12.02
CA ASP A 159 13.76 1.15 -11.88
C ASP A 159 13.95 2.68 -12.03
N ILE A 160 13.12 3.44 -11.31
CA ILE A 160 13.16 4.91 -11.31
C ILE A 160 13.73 5.39 -9.99
N SER A 161 14.62 6.39 -10.04
CA SER A 161 14.98 7.14 -8.84
C SER A 161 14.67 8.63 -8.97
N ILE A 162 14.19 9.25 -7.89
CA ILE A 162 13.93 10.70 -7.82
C ILE A 162 14.70 11.24 -6.63
N TRP A 163 15.55 12.25 -6.87
CA TRP A 163 16.44 12.82 -5.86
C TRP A 163 16.28 14.33 -5.74
N ARG A 164 16.22 14.80 -4.49
CA ARG A 164 16.26 16.24 -4.14
C ARG A 164 15.13 17.05 -4.79
N TRP A 165 13.92 16.49 -4.74
CA TRP A 165 12.68 17.18 -5.11
C TRP A 165 12.04 17.89 -3.92
N ASP A 166 12.86 18.42 -3.01
CA ASP A 166 12.44 18.95 -1.71
C ASP A 166 11.53 20.18 -1.85
N GLY A 167 11.78 20.98 -2.87
CA GLY A 167 11.08 22.23 -3.12
C GLY A 167 11.38 23.33 -2.12
N ASP A 168 10.45 24.28 -2.05
CA ASP A 168 10.42 25.29 -1.01
C ASP A 168 10.06 24.65 0.35
N LYS A 169 10.83 25.02 1.39
CA LYS A 169 10.68 24.55 2.76
C LYS A 169 9.46 25.15 3.47
N GLU A 170 8.74 26.08 2.87
CA GLU A 170 7.54 26.68 3.47
C GLU A 170 6.25 26.01 2.97
N ASN A 171 6.15 25.80 1.65
CA ASN A 171 4.91 25.36 1.00
C ASN A 171 4.75 23.83 0.86
N PHE A 172 5.85 23.04 0.86
CA PHE A 172 5.83 21.56 0.79
C PHE A 172 4.91 20.96 -0.29
N SER A 173 4.65 21.68 -1.38
CA SER A 173 3.69 21.28 -2.42
C SER A 173 4.29 20.31 -3.44
N ASN A 174 5.62 20.19 -3.48
CA ASN A 174 6.36 19.35 -4.40
C ASN A 174 6.00 17.88 -4.30
N LYS A 175 5.89 17.24 -5.47
CA LYS A 175 5.54 15.83 -5.60
C LYS A 175 6.61 15.08 -6.37
N GLY A 176 6.90 13.86 -5.94
CA GLY A 176 7.72 12.94 -6.70
C GLY A 176 6.91 12.46 -7.89
N ILE A 177 6.00 11.54 -7.63
CA ILE A 177 5.04 11.04 -8.62
C ILE A 177 3.63 11.48 -8.23
N TRP A 178 2.97 12.19 -9.14
CA TRP A 178 1.55 12.53 -9.04
C TRP A 178 0.78 11.73 -10.08
N THR A 179 -0.24 10.99 -9.66
CA THR A 179 -1.11 10.28 -10.59
C THR A 179 -2.58 10.62 -10.35
N LYS A 180 -3.27 10.87 -11.47
CA LYS A 180 -4.71 10.90 -11.67
C LYS A 180 -5.03 9.80 -12.70
N GLY A 181 -4.42 8.63 -12.51
CA GLY A 181 -4.50 7.49 -13.42
C GLY A 181 -5.91 6.90 -13.46
N TRP A 182 -6.16 6.02 -14.42
CA TRP A 182 -7.50 5.48 -14.65
C TRP A 182 -7.59 3.97 -14.49
N ASP A 183 -6.54 3.20 -14.81
CA ASP A 183 -6.54 1.74 -14.62
C ASP A 183 -5.12 1.16 -14.75
N THR A 184 -4.88 -0.02 -14.17
CA THR A 184 -3.76 -0.94 -14.41
C THR A 184 -2.39 -0.25 -14.51
N ILE A 185 -1.92 0.32 -13.40
CA ILE A 185 -0.60 0.97 -13.32
C ILE A 185 0.28 0.24 -12.31
N THR A 186 1.44 -0.21 -12.77
CA THR A 186 2.47 -0.81 -11.92
C THR A 186 3.62 0.16 -11.72
N PHE A 187 3.96 0.40 -10.46
CA PHE A 187 5.18 1.06 -10.01
C PHE A 187 6.05 0.02 -9.32
N ARG A 188 7.26 -0.21 -9.82
CA ARG A 188 8.16 -1.23 -9.31
C ARG A 188 9.58 -0.71 -9.17
N ASP A 189 10.26 -1.09 -8.10
CA ASP A 189 11.67 -0.74 -7.86
C ASP A 189 11.92 0.78 -7.89
N ILE A 190 11.01 1.55 -7.28
CA ILE A 190 11.10 3.02 -7.25
C ILE A 190 11.79 3.49 -5.98
N ARG A 191 12.76 4.42 -6.10
CA ARG A 191 13.34 5.13 -4.97
C ARG A 191 13.09 6.63 -5.05
N ILE A 192 12.45 7.20 -4.03
CA ILE A 192 12.25 8.65 -3.92
C ILE A 192 12.95 9.13 -2.67
N TYR A 193 13.88 10.06 -2.85
CA TYR A 193 14.64 10.68 -1.78
C TYR A 193 14.39 12.16 -1.76
N ARG A 194 14.08 12.66 -0.56
CA ARG A 194 14.06 14.09 -0.28
C ARG A 194 12.99 14.81 -1.12
N THR A 195 11.74 14.41 -0.88
CA THR A 195 10.54 14.97 -1.49
C THR A 195 9.47 15.16 -0.41
N PRO A 196 8.70 16.25 -0.38
CA PRO A 196 7.62 16.43 0.60
C PRO A 196 6.54 15.37 0.47
N THR A 197 6.02 15.15 -0.74
CA THR A 197 5.08 14.08 -1.04
C THR A 197 5.69 13.13 -2.08
N CYS A 198 6.07 11.92 -1.68
CA CYS A 198 6.75 11.01 -2.62
C CYS A 198 5.79 10.51 -3.69
N PHE A 199 4.63 10.00 -3.29
CA PHE A 199 3.51 9.64 -4.16
C PHE A 199 2.25 10.42 -3.76
N TYR A 200 1.59 11.00 -4.75
CA TYR A 200 0.31 11.69 -4.60
C TYR A 200 -0.69 11.11 -5.60
N ILE A 201 -1.80 10.57 -5.10
CA ILE A 201 -2.87 9.97 -5.89
C ILE A 201 -4.12 10.82 -5.68
N ASP A 202 -4.56 11.42 -6.78
CA ASP A 202 -5.56 12.47 -6.78
C ASP A 202 -6.75 12.07 -7.65
N LYS A 203 -7.83 12.83 -7.52
CA LYS A 203 -9.06 12.61 -8.26
C LYS A 203 -8.82 12.66 -9.77
N ASN A 204 -9.39 11.70 -10.49
CA ASN A 204 -9.32 11.65 -11.93
C ASN A 204 -10.29 12.69 -12.55
N PRO A 205 -9.79 13.68 -13.30
CA PRO A 205 -10.64 14.71 -13.88
C PRO A 205 -11.50 14.18 -15.04
N ASN A 206 -11.06 13.09 -15.68
CA ASN A 206 -11.73 12.51 -16.85
C ASN A 206 -12.70 11.39 -16.50
N PHE A 207 -12.54 10.74 -15.33
CA PHE A 207 -13.30 9.56 -14.93
C PHE A 207 -13.82 9.68 -13.50
N HIS A 208 -14.97 10.35 -13.34
CA HIS A 208 -15.67 10.43 -12.05
C HIS A 208 -16.09 9.04 -11.58
N GLY A 209 -15.48 8.54 -10.51
CA GLY A 209 -15.77 7.22 -9.92
C GLY A 209 -14.63 6.22 -9.97
N ILE A 210 -13.53 6.52 -10.67
CA ILE A 210 -12.35 5.64 -10.76
C ILE A 210 -11.10 6.51 -10.73
N ASP A 211 -10.50 6.65 -9.55
CA ASP A 211 -9.31 7.48 -9.34
C ASP A 211 -8.03 6.64 -9.26
N ALA A 212 -8.15 5.39 -8.80
CA ALA A 212 -7.15 4.35 -8.95
C ALA A 212 -7.84 2.97 -8.96
N ASP A 213 -7.64 2.19 -10.03
CA ASP A 213 -8.09 0.81 -10.14
C ASP A 213 -6.95 -0.07 -10.67
N HIS A 214 -6.74 -1.23 -10.04
CA HIS A 214 -5.64 -2.16 -10.35
C HIS A 214 -4.24 -1.53 -10.28
N PHE A 215 -3.97 -0.73 -9.24
CA PHE A 215 -2.63 -0.19 -9.03
C PHE A 215 -1.77 -1.15 -8.21
N VAL A 216 -0.53 -1.35 -8.66
CA VAL A 216 0.46 -2.17 -7.97
C VAL A 216 1.68 -1.33 -7.65
N PHE A 217 2.10 -1.37 -6.40
CA PHE A 217 3.32 -0.76 -5.91
C PHE A 217 4.21 -1.85 -5.31
N GLU A 218 5.36 -2.07 -5.90
CA GLU A 218 6.28 -3.15 -5.54
C GLU A 218 7.68 -2.59 -5.27
N ASN A 219 8.32 -3.05 -4.18
CA ASN A 219 9.72 -2.78 -3.87
C ASN A 219 10.07 -1.27 -3.83
N MET A 220 9.28 -0.51 -3.08
CA MET A 220 9.47 0.93 -2.96
C MET A 220 10.52 1.28 -1.88
N TYR A 221 11.20 2.40 -2.06
CA TYR A 221 11.94 3.09 -0.98
C TYR A 221 11.56 4.56 -1.01
N LEU A 222 10.84 5.02 0.01
CA LEU A 222 10.30 6.38 0.06
C LEU A 222 10.85 7.12 1.26
N ALA A 223 11.70 8.11 1.04
CA ALA A 223 12.27 8.95 2.10
C ALA A 223 11.82 10.39 1.94
N CYS A 224 10.88 10.82 2.79
CA CYS A 224 10.40 12.19 2.74
C CYS A 224 11.50 13.18 3.18
N GLY A 225 11.54 14.35 2.53
CA GLY A 225 12.51 15.40 2.85
C GLY A 225 12.28 16.08 4.19
N ASN A 226 11.15 15.81 4.86
CA ASN A 226 10.74 16.46 6.09
C ASN A 226 9.91 15.53 7.00
N ARG A 227 10.42 15.26 8.22
CA ARG A 227 9.78 14.39 9.22
C ARG A 227 8.47 14.93 9.81
N GLU A 228 8.27 16.23 9.71
CA GLU A 228 7.20 16.95 10.38
C GLU A 228 5.99 17.16 9.48
N ARG A 229 6.19 17.27 8.16
CA ARG A 229 5.11 17.54 7.19
C ARG A 229 5.11 16.61 5.98
N GLY A 230 6.17 15.81 5.78
CA GLY A 230 6.28 14.95 4.61
C GLY A 230 5.30 13.79 4.65
N ILE A 231 4.77 13.41 3.49
CA ILE A 231 3.84 12.28 3.34
C ILE A 231 4.44 11.34 2.30
N ALA A 232 4.66 10.07 2.65
CA ALA A 232 5.30 9.17 1.67
C ALA A 232 4.32 8.79 0.57
N MET A 233 3.12 8.34 0.93
CA MET A 233 2.04 8.11 -0.03
C MET A 233 0.76 8.79 0.45
N HIS A 234 0.17 9.61 -0.41
CA HIS A 234 -1.03 10.38 -0.10
C HIS A 234 -2.10 10.11 -1.15
N PHE A 235 -3.23 9.57 -0.71
CA PHE A 235 -4.38 9.23 -1.52
C PHE A 235 -5.52 10.18 -1.12
N VAL A 236 -5.79 11.19 -1.94
CA VAL A 236 -6.94 12.11 -1.80
C VAL A 236 -8.10 11.69 -2.71
N ALA A 237 -7.82 10.74 -3.59
CA ALA A 237 -8.77 10.09 -4.47
C ALA A 237 -9.97 9.48 -3.73
N PRO A 238 -11.22 9.92 -3.99
CA PRO A 238 -12.41 9.35 -3.38
C PRO A 238 -12.66 7.88 -3.77
N HIS A 239 -12.16 7.42 -4.91
CA HIS A 239 -12.40 6.08 -5.45
C HIS A 239 -11.12 5.30 -5.71
N ILE A 240 -10.67 4.52 -4.71
CA ILE A 240 -9.49 3.65 -4.79
C ILE A 240 -9.89 2.18 -4.68
N THR A 241 -9.67 1.40 -5.74
CA THR A 241 -10.08 0.00 -5.83
C THR A 241 -8.94 -0.88 -6.32
N ASN A 242 -8.84 -2.12 -5.80
CA ASN A 242 -7.83 -3.10 -6.21
C ASN A 242 -6.38 -2.54 -6.16
N VAL A 243 -6.03 -1.87 -5.07
CA VAL A 243 -4.70 -1.28 -4.88
C VAL A 243 -3.87 -2.19 -3.99
N SER A 244 -2.67 -2.56 -4.45
CA SER A 244 -1.73 -3.39 -3.70
C SER A 244 -0.39 -2.68 -3.54
N LEU A 245 0.13 -2.66 -2.31
CA LEU A 245 1.48 -2.21 -1.98
C LEU A 245 2.21 -3.31 -1.22
N PHE A 246 3.32 -3.80 -1.76
CA PHE A 246 4.10 -4.87 -1.12
C PHE A 246 5.61 -4.79 -1.37
N GLY A 247 6.38 -5.58 -0.61
CA GLY A 247 7.86 -5.68 -0.74
C GLY A 247 8.61 -4.38 -0.41
N THR A 248 7.93 -3.40 0.19
CA THR A 248 8.48 -2.05 0.38
C THR A 248 9.38 -2.02 1.61
N ASN A 249 10.68 -2.02 1.32
CA ASN A 249 11.74 -2.18 2.31
C ASN A 249 11.85 -1.02 3.31
N ALA A 250 11.46 0.20 2.90
CA ALA A 250 11.44 1.35 3.81
C ALA A 250 10.60 2.53 3.31
N ILE A 251 9.68 2.97 4.16
CA ILE A 251 9.12 4.33 4.17
C ILE A 251 9.79 5.06 5.33
N MET A 252 10.41 6.21 5.08
CA MET A 252 11.23 6.92 6.06
C MET A 252 10.91 8.40 6.14
N HIS A 253 11.10 8.92 7.35
CA HIS A 253 11.11 10.36 7.63
C HIS A 253 9.81 11.06 7.24
N ALA A 254 8.68 10.36 7.36
CA ALA A 254 7.37 10.89 7.01
C ALA A 254 6.56 11.30 8.26
N ASN A 255 5.80 12.39 8.18
CA ASN A 255 4.71 12.66 9.11
C ASN A 255 3.65 11.57 8.97
N LYS A 256 3.22 11.30 7.74
CA LYS A 256 2.36 10.16 7.41
C LYS A 256 3.09 9.21 6.48
N GLY A 257 3.22 7.94 6.88
CA GLY A 257 3.74 6.92 5.97
C GLY A 257 2.77 6.73 4.80
N ILE A 258 1.59 6.21 5.10
CA ILE A 258 0.49 6.09 4.14
C ILE A 258 -0.68 6.90 4.67
N TYR A 259 -1.15 7.85 3.88
CA TYR A 259 -2.30 8.70 4.19
C TYR A 259 -3.38 8.52 3.14
N ILE A 260 -4.55 8.06 3.55
CA ILE A 260 -5.74 7.92 2.71
C ILE A 260 -6.83 8.81 3.31
N GLU A 261 -7.24 9.84 2.60
CA GLU A 261 -8.31 10.75 3.02
C GLU A 261 -9.36 10.94 1.94
N ASN A 262 -10.62 10.72 2.29
CA ASN A 262 -11.75 11.08 1.42
C ASN A 262 -13.03 11.43 2.19
N LYS A 263 -12.92 11.75 3.49
CA LYS A 263 -14.07 12.06 4.33
C LYS A 263 -14.89 13.24 3.80
N GLY A 264 -16.21 13.10 3.79
CA GLY A 264 -17.17 14.08 3.27
C GLY A 264 -17.25 14.16 1.75
N SER A 265 -16.58 13.27 1.01
CA SER A 265 -16.59 13.27 -0.46
C SER A 265 -17.67 12.36 -1.07
N GLY A 266 -18.24 11.43 -0.28
CA GLY A 266 -19.10 10.36 -0.78
C GLY A 266 -18.35 9.28 -1.58
N GLY A 267 -17.01 9.32 -1.54
CA GLY A 267 -16.13 8.33 -2.16
C GLY A 267 -16.27 6.94 -1.56
N HIS A 268 -15.88 5.92 -2.33
CA HIS A 268 -15.82 4.54 -1.86
C HIS A 268 -14.51 3.91 -2.31
N GLY A 269 -13.84 3.20 -1.40
CA GLY A 269 -12.72 2.33 -1.76
C GLY A 269 -13.05 0.86 -1.56
N SER A 270 -12.43 -0.04 -2.32
CA SER A 270 -12.58 -1.48 -2.12
C SER A 270 -11.32 -2.27 -2.43
N THR A 271 -10.99 -3.28 -1.63
CA THR A 271 -9.85 -4.17 -1.88
C THR A 271 -8.53 -3.39 -1.94
N VAL A 272 -8.10 -2.92 -0.78
CA VAL A 272 -6.77 -2.30 -0.60
C VAL A 272 -5.92 -3.22 0.26
N SER A 273 -4.76 -3.63 -0.26
CA SER A 273 -3.82 -4.51 0.43
C SER A 273 -2.47 -3.84 0.62
N LEU A 274 -2.02 -3.80 1.87
CA LEU A 274 -0.73 -3.27 2.29
C LEU A 274 0.03 -4.40 2.98
N SER A 275 1.14 -4.86 2.39
CA SER A 275 1.88 -6.02 2.89
C SER A 275 3.39 -5.80 2.97
N ASP A 276 4.06 -6.41 3.94
CA ASP A 276 5.53 -6.44 4.04
C ASP A 276 6.16 -5.05 4.04
N LEU A 277 5.66 -4.17 4.91
CA LEU A 277 6.06 -2.76 4.96
C LEU A 277 6.86 -2.46 6.22
N ARG A 278 7.95 -1.71 6.06
CA ARG A 278 8.62 -1.00 7.17
C ARG A 278 8.39 0.50 7.04
N ILE A 279 7.74 1.09 8.03
CA ILE A 279 7.40 2.52 8.06
C ILE A 279 8.09 3.18 9.25
N GLU A 280 8.86 4.22 9.00
CA GLU A 280 9.53 5.06 9.99
C GLU A 280 8.97 6.48 9.97
N THR A 281 8.21 6.81 11.01
CA THR A 281 7.52 8.08 11.11
C THR A 281 8.34 9.13 11.88
N GLY A 282 7.95 10.38 11.71
CA GLY A 282 8.48 11.50 12.48
C GLY A 282 8.03 11.52 13.94
N SER A 283 8.52 12.48 14.69
CA SER A 283 8.43 12.51 16.15
C SER A 283 7.27 13.36 16.70
N ARG A 284 6.37 13.91 15.88
CA ARG A 284 5.30 14.80 16.37
C ARG A 284 4.01 14.04 16.72
N PRO A 285 3.13 14.59 17.60
CA PRO A 285 1.87 13.95 17.97
C PRO A 285 0.93 13.64 16.80
N ASP A 286 1.06 14.37 15.70
CA ASP A 286 0.32 14.15 14.48
C ASP A 286 1.02 13.17 13.51
N CYS A 287 2.16 12.56 13.85
CA CYS A 287 2.81 11.58 12.99
C CYS A 287 2.14 10.20 13.10
N TRP A 288 1.84 9.55 11.97
CA TRP A 288 1.19 8.22 11.90
C TRP A 288 1.84 7.33 10.84
N GLY A 289 1.93 6.03 11.13
CA GLY A 289 2.43 5.05 10.16
C GLY A 289 1.45 4.92 9.00
N ILE A 290 0.22 4.52 9.34
CA ILE A 290 -0.91 4.46 8.41
C ILE A 290 -2.04 5.29 8.98
N TYR A 291 -2.60 6.16 8.16
CA TYR A 291 -3.72 7.02 8.52
C TYR A 291 -4.79 6.94 7.44
N VAL A 292 -5.95 6.39 7.78
CA VAL A 292 -7.10 6.24 6.90
C VAL A 292 -8.28 6.99 7.51
N ASP A 293 -8.68 8.09 6.90
CA ASP A 293 -9.86 8.87 7.29
C ASP A 293 -10.80 9.00 6.09
N THR A 294 -11.73 8.06 6.00
CA THR A 294 -12.58 7.88 4.83
C THR A 294 -14.06 7.87 5.20
N ASP A 295 -14.93 8.18 4.23
CA ASP A 295 -16.37 7.96 4.39
C ASP A 295 -16.68 6.45 4.41
N TYR A 296 -16.06 5.72 3.48
CA TYR A 296 -16.20 4.27 3.36
C TYR A 296 -15.07 3.67 2.54
N ILE A 297 -14.41 2.65 3.10
CA ILE A 297 -13.47 1.77 2.39
C ILE A 297 -13.67 0.34 2.88
N VAL A 298 -13.84 -0.61 1.97
CA VAL A 298 -14.14 -2.01 2.33
C VAL A 298 -13.05 -2.98 1.91
N ASN A 299 -12.87 -4.07 2.66
CA ASN A 299 -11.89 -5.11 2.35
C ASN A 299 -10.47 -4.55 2.36
N PHE A 300 -10.09 -3.98 3.50
CA PHE A 300 -8.78 -3.38 3.71
C PHE A 300 -7.89 -4.37 4.46
N LEU A 301 -6.78 -4.79 3.86
CA LEU A 301 -5.83 -5.72 4.46
C LEU A 301 -4.51 -4.99 4.76
N CYS A 302 -4.07 -5.09 6.01
CA CYS A 302 -2.70 -4.83 6.41
C CYS A 302 -2.05 -6.14 6.86
N ASN A 303 -0.93 -6.54 6.27
CA ASN A 303 -0.22 -7.76 6.64
C ASN A 303 1.29 -7.52 6.81
N ASN A 304 1.88 -8.03 7.89
CA ASN A 304 3.32 -7.95 8.14
C ASN A 304 3.89 -6.52 8.03
N ILE A 305 3.29 -5.58 8.76
CA ILE A 305 3.66 -4.17 8.74
C ILE A 305 4.36 -3.80 10.03
N ARG A 306 5.56 -3.22 9.94
CA ARG A 306 6.30 -2.64 11.07
C ARG A 306 6.26 -1.12 11.00
N VAL A 307 5.66 -0.47 12.01
CA VAL A 307 5.75 0.98 12.22
C VAL A 307 6.75 1.29 13.34
N ALA A 308 7.63 2.26 13.11
CA ALA A 308 8.75 2.61 13.97
C ALA A 308 9.05 4.11 13.96
N GLY A 309 9.90 4.58 14.87
CA GLY A 309 10.52 5.91 14.81
C GLY A 309 9.66 7.09 15.27
N GLY A 310 8.33 6.95 15.37
CA GLY A 310 7.44 8.07 15.68
C GLY A 310 6.38 7.84 16.74
N TYR A 311 5.36 8.70 16.71
CA TYR A 311 4.41 8.93 17.80
C TYR A 311 3.12 8.08 17.72
N ASN A 312 2.69 7.65 16.53
CA ASN A 312 1.52 6.78 16.39
C ASN A 312 1.69 5.69 15.31
N GLY A 313 0.91 4.61 15.43
CA GLY A 313 0.94 3.45 14.54
C GLY A 313 -0.08 3.52 13.42
N PHE A 314 -1.31 3.10 13.72
CA PHE A 314 -2.40 2.90 12.76
C PHE A 314 -3.64 3.68 13.16
N TYR A 315 -4.18 4.49 12.25
CA TYR A 315 -5.46 5.20 12.40
C TYR A 315 -6.42 4.76 11.30
N PHE A 316 -7.65 4.37 11.67
CA PHE A 316 -8.69 3.96 10.74
C PHE A 316 -10.05 4.54 11.13
N ARG A 317 -10.70 5.22 10.17
CA ARG A 317 -12.11 5.62 10.17
C ARG A 317 -12.74 5.30 8.82
N GLY A 318 -13.98 4.81 8.87
CA GLY A 318 -14.73 4.45 7.66
C GLY A 318 -14.27 3.15 7.00
N ALA A 319 -13.39 2.38 7.65
CA ALA A 319 -12.95 1.08 7.15
C ALA A 319 -13.94 -0.02 7.55
N ALA A 320 -14.47 -0.74 6.56
CA ALA A 320 -15.30 -1.93 6.69
C ALA A 320 -14.50 -3.18 6.30
N ALA A 321 -14.72 -4.30 7.00
CA ALA A 321 -13.97 -5.54 6.78
C ALA A 321 -12.44 -5.28 6.79
N LEU A 322 -11.98 -4.57 7.82
CA LEU A 322 -10.56 -4.29 8.05
C LEU A 322 -9.90 -5.53 8.64
N THR A 323 -8.79 -5.95 8.05
CA THR A 323 -7.96 -7.05 8.53
C THR A 323 -6.55 -6.54 8.85
N LEU A 324 -6.10 -6.72 10.09
CA LEU A 324 -4.72 -6.45 10.51
C LEU A 324 -4.04 -7.77 10.91
N MET A 325 -3.01 -8.18 10.17
CA MET A 325 -2.25 -9.42 10.38
C MET A 325 -0.78 -9.13 10.61
N ASN A 326 -0.18 -9.63 11.70
CA ASN A 326 1.25 -9.43 11.98
C ASN A 326 1.69 -7.96 11.92
N CYS A 327 0.83 -7.06 12.37
CA CYS A 327 1.11 -5.63 12.43
C CYS A 327 1.83 -5.30 13.74
N TYR A 328 2.98 -4.65 13.62
CA TYR A 328 3.89 -4.39 14.72
C TYR A 328 4.18 -2.90 14.84
N VAL A 329 4.05 -2.40 16.05
CA VAL A 329 4.25 -0.98 16.35
C VAL A 329 5.34 -0.84 17.41
N MET A 330 6.43 -0.15 17.07
CA MET A 330 7.48 0.19 18.03
C MET A 330 7.28 1.62 18.53
N GLY A 331 7.11 1.76 19.84
CA GLY A 331 7.11 3.09 20.47
C GLY A 331 8.50 3.72 20.41
N GLY A 332 8.57 5.01 20.09
CA GLY A 332 9.80 5.79 20.30
C GLY A 332 9.98 6.15 21.78
N ASP A 333 11.20 6.10 22.29
CA ASP A 333 11.53 6.44 23.69
C ASP A 333 11.22 7.92 24.05
N TYR A 334 11.04 8.77 23.03
CA TYR A 334 10.96 10.22 23.18
C TYR A 334 9.68 10.77 23.83
N TYR A 335 8.56 10.02 23.87
CA TYR A 335 7.23 10.59 24.21
C TYR A 335 6.43 9.83 25.28
N LYS A 336 7.12 9.21 26.24
CA LYS A 336 6.53 8.44 27.34
C LYS A 336 5.45 9.17 28.17
N GLU A 337 5.45 10.50 28.16
CA GLU A 337 4.62 11.35 29.04
C GLU A 337 3.35 11.90 28.37
N THR A 338 3.37 12.09 27.04
CA THR A 338 2.31 12.80 26.30
C THR A 338 1.26 11.88 25.66
N GLY A 339 1.47 10.55 25.70
CA GLY A 339 0.50 9.55 25.26
C GLY A 339 0.66 9.17 23.79
N TYR A 340 1.21 7.98 23.56
CA TYR A 340 1.42 7.33 22.25
C TYR A 340 0.19 6.52 21.85
N VAL A 341 -0.24 6.56 20.58
CA VAL A 341 -1.38 5.75 20.08
C VAL A 341 -0.92 4.71 19.07
N ALA A 342 -0.89 3.45 19.47
CA ALA A 342 -0.49 2.35 18.57
C ALA A 342 -1.56 2.07 17.51
N TYR A 343 -2.81 2.00 17.96
CA TYR A 343 -3.97 1.69 17.13
C TYR A 343 -5.12 2.60 17.57
N ASP A 344 -5.68 3.34 16.62
CA ASP A 344 -6.89 4.15 16.78
C ASP A 344 -7.87 3.75 15.67
N ILE A 345 -8.79 2.86 15.99
CA ILE A 345 -9.62 2.17 15.00
C ILE A 345 -11.07 2.34 15.41
N ASP A 346 -11.87 2.84 14.48
CA ASP A 346 -13.32 2.92 14.57
C ASP A 346 -13.87 2.42 13.22
N ALA A 347 -14.52 1.26 13.29
CA ALA A 347 -14.99 0.52 12.13
C ALA A 347 -16.22 1.20 11.53
N TYR A 348 -16.43 1.04 10.22
CA TYR A 348 -17.62 1.59 9.60
C TYR A 348 -18.87 0.83 10.07
N LYS A 349 -19.71 1.45 10.90
CA LYS A 349 -20.94 0.83 11.43
C LYS A 349 -20.65 -0.52 12.10
N GLU A 350 -21.61 -1.45 12.08
CA GLU A 350 -21.51 -2.81 12.63
C GLU A 350 -20.66 -3.78 11.77
N THR A 351 -19.66 -3.28 11.03
CA THR A 351 -18.85 -4.15 10.17
C THR A 351 -17.74 -4.85 10.96
N PRO A 352 -17.42 -6.11 10.63
CA PRO A 352 -16.44 -6.88 11.38
C PRO A 352 -15.03 -6.32 11.19
N LEU A 353 -14.28 -6.31 12.31
CA LEU A 353 -12.86 -6.01 12.38
C LEU A 353 -12.11 -7.30 12.74
N VAL A 354 -11.17 -7.72 11.89
CA VAL A 354 -10.37 -8.92 12.12
C VAL A 354 -8.94 -8.51 12.48
N MET A 355 -8.54 -8.73 13.74
CA MET A 355 -7.17 -8.47 14.20
C MET A 355 -6.49 -9.78 14.60
N ILE A 356 -5.42 -10.14 13.88
CA ILE A 356 -4.66 -11.38 14.08
C ILE A 356 -3.21 -10.98 14.33
N ASN A 357 -2.76 -11.13 15.59
CA ASN A 357 -1.36 -10.91 15.98
C ASN A 357 -0.87 -9.45 15.76
N ALA A 358 -1.57 -8.48 16.35
CA ALA A 358 -1.14 -7.09 16.41
C ALA A 358 -0.36 -6.86 17.72
N THR A 359 0.92 -6.49 17.62
CA THR A 359 1.82 -6.37 18.78
C THR A 359 2.39 -4.96 18.92
N TYR A 360 2.59 -4.51 20.15
CA TYR A 360 3.33 -3.28 20.48
C TYR A 360 4.48 -3.64 21.43
N ASN A 361 5.71 -3.19 21.11
CA ASN A 361 6.86 -3.35 22.00
C ASN A 361 7.42 -1.98 22.35
N LYS A 362 7.58 -1.73 23.65
CA LYS A 362 8.55 -0.72 24.12
C LYS A 362 9.93 -1.36 24.03
N SER A 363 10.99 -0.57 23.81
CA SER A 363 12.37 -1.06 23.88
C SER A 363 12.59 -2.08 25.02
N PRO A 364 13.43 -3.11 24.83
CA PRO A 364 13.48 -4.35 25.62
C PRO A 364 13.79 -4.21 27.13
N ASN A 365 13.92 -3.00 27.66
CA ASN A 365 14.11 -2.76 29.10
C ASN A 365 12.86 -2.34 29.86
N GLN A 366 11.69 -2.21 29.24
CA GLN A 366 10.44 -1.94 29.97
C GLN A 366 9.26 -2.67 29.35
N GLY A 367 9.10 -3.92 29.79
CA GLY A 367 7.83 -4.63 29.71
C GLY A 367 6.68 -3.81 30.29
N TYR A 368 5.48 -4.17 29.85
CA TYR A 368 4.17 -3.69 30.30
C TYR A 368 4.16 -3.09 31.72
N LYS A 369 3.76 -1.82 31.86
CA LYS A 369 3.21 -1.35 33.15
C LYS A 369 1.69 -1.57 33.09
N PRO A 370 1.13 -2.46 33.93
CA PRO A 370 -0.31 -2.65 34.03
C PRO A 370 -1.01 -1.29 34.28
N GLY A 371 -2.09 -1.00 33.54
CA GLY A 371 -2.98 0.12 33.85
C GLY A 371 -2.93 1.38 32.97
N LYS A 372 -2.39 1.35 31.74
CA LYS A 372 -2.65 2.41 30.75
C LYS A 372 -3.42 1.86 29.54
N THR A 373 -4.62 2.41 29.35
CA THR A 373 -5.72 1.98 28.48
C THR A 373 -5.42 2.10 26.98
N VAL A 374 -5.73 1.06 26.21
CA VAL A 374 -6.08 1.18 24.78
C VAL A 374 -7.55 1.61 24.74
N GLN A 375 -7.82 2.86 24.37
CA GLN A 375 -9.19 3.37 24.23
C GLN A 375 -9.70 2.99 22.84
N ILE A 376 -10.33 1.81 22.71
CA ILE A 376 -11.20 1.50 21.57
C ILE A 376 -12.51 2.22 21.88
N LYS A 377 -12.74 3.36 21.22
CA LYS A 377 -13.92 4.19 21.47
C LYS A 377 -15.08 3.66 20.63
N ASP A 378 -16.12 3.28 21.35
CA ASP A 378 -17.50 3.03 20.92
C ASP A 378 -17.72 1.86 19.94
N GLU A 379 -18.39 0.83 20.48
CA GLU A 379 -19.05 -0.29 19.78
C GLU A 379 -18.17 -1.26 18.98
N LEU A 380 -17.28 -1.97 19.66
CA LEU A 380 -16.87 -3.29 19.19
C LEU A 380 -18.05 -4.27 19.37
N GLN A 381 -18.90 -4.39 18.35
CA GLN A 381 -19.84 -5.53 18.25
C GLN A 381 -19.04 -6.78 17.89
N ILE A 382 -18.65 -7.54 18.92
CA ILE A 382 -18.17 -8.92 18.75
C ILE A 382 -19.41 -9.77 18.53
N ALA A 383 -19.58 -10.36 17.34
CA ALA A 383 -20.64 -11.34 17.14
C ALA A 383 -20.47 -12.48 18.15
N VAL A 384 -21.58 -13.02 18.65
CA VAL A 384 -21.56 -14.15 19.60
C VAL A 384 -20.91 -15.35 18.89
N GLY A 385 -19.61 -15.57 19.13
CA GLY A 385 -18.81 -16.58 18.42
C GLY A 385 -17.42 -16.12 17.98
N ASP A 386 -17.13 -14.82 17.96
CA ASP A 386 -15.80 -14.31 17.58
C ASP A 386 -14.84 -14.25 18.77
N ALA A 387 -13.71 -14.94 18.65
CA ALA A 387 -12.66 -14.95 19.68
C ALA A 387 -11.66 -13.80 19.47
N PHE A 388 -11.82 -12.72 20.22
CA PHE A 388 -10.75 -11.74 20.43
C PHE A 388 -9.66 -12.37 21.32
N ARG A 389 -8.54 -12.80 20.72
CA ARG A 389 -7.40 -13.35 21.46
C ARG A 389 -6.28 -12.31 21.55
N VAL A 390 -6.12 -11.74 22.74
CA VAL A 390 -4.90 -11.01 23.12
C VAL A 390 -3.95 -12.03 23.72
N HIS A 391 -2.79 -12.26 23.09
CA HIS A 391 -1.74 -13.08 23.67
C HIS A 391 -0.71 -12.18 24.37
N GLN A 392 -0.53 -12.40 25.67
CA GLN A 392 0.65 -11.91 26.40
C GLN A 392 1.06 -12.95 27.44
N ASP A 393 2.34 -13.29 27.46
CA ASP A 393 3.05 -14.17 28.39
C ASP A 393 2.33 -14.50 29.72
N GLY A 394 1.49 -15.53 29.72
CA GLY A 394 1.10 -16.29 30.92
C GLY A 394 0.14 -15.64 31.91
N ALA A 395 -0.63 -14.59 31.56
CA ALA A 395 -1.68 -14.07 32.44
C ALA A 395 -2.96 -13.70 31.70
N ASP A 396 -4.11 -14.11 32.25
CA ASP A 396 -5.44 -13.76 31.75
C ASP A 396 -5.75 -12.27 31.95
N VAL A 397 -6.28 -11.61 30.91
CA VAL A 397 -6.87 -10.27 31.02
C VAL A 397 -8.33 -10.31 30.60
N TYR A 398 -9.19 -9.89 31.52
CA TYR A 398 -10.63 -9.72 31.33
C TYR A 398 -10.92 -8.34 30.69
N VAL A 399 -11.72 -8.33 29.63
CA VAL A 399 -12.24 -7.10 29.00
C VAL A 399 -13.53 -6.71 29.72
N ASN A 400 -13.53 -5.56 30.40
CA ASN A 400 -14.69 -5.06 31.14
C ASN A 400 -15.55 -4.17 30.24
N GLY A 401 -16.81 -4.56 30.01
CA GLY A 401 -17.71 -3.98 29.01
C GLY A 401 -18.92 -4.85 28.66
N ILE A 402 -18.90 -6.13 29.04
CA ILE A 402 -20.13 -6.91 29.23
C ILE A 402 -20.66 -6.55 30.61
N VAL A 403 -21.84 -5.95 30.71
CA VAL A 403 -22.50 -5.74 32.01
C VAL A 403 -22.71 -7.12 32.66
N PRO A 404 -22.08 -7.44 33.80
CA PRO A 404 -22.51 -8.59 34.59
C PRO A 404 -23.88 -8.24 35.15
N GLY A 405 -24.88 -9.05 34.82
CA GLY A 405 -26.27 -8.85 35.26
C GLY A 405 -26.35 -8.51 36.74
N ASN A 406 -26.84 -7.30 37.02
CA ASN A 406 -27.54 -6.93 38.25
C ASN A 406 -28.37 -5.68 38.00
N VAL A 407 -29.41 -5.82 37.16
CA VAL A 407 -30.63 -5.04 37.35
C VAL A 407 -31.67 -6.02 37.87
N ARG A 408 -31.80 -6.06 39.21
CA ARG A 408 -33.04 -6.53 39.82
C ARG A 408 -34.12 -5.51 39.49
N ALA A 409 -34.97 -5.84 38.53
CA ALA A 409 -36.35 -5.37 38.52
C ALA A 409 -37.22 -6.59 38.29
N ASN A 410 -37.95 -6.99 39.34
CA ASN A 410 -38.98 -8.01 39.28
C ASN A 410 -39.99 -7.66 38.17
N LEU A 411 -40.08 -8.52 37.16
CA LEU A 411 -41.31 -8.72 36.39
C LEU A 411 -41.53 -10.24 36.29
N PRO A 412 -42.67 -10.76 36.79
CA PRO A 412 -42.95 -12.19 36.77
C PRO A 412 -43.40 -12.63 35.37
N GLY A 413 -42.86 -13.73 34.86
CA GLY A 413 -43.56 -14.50 33.82
C GLY A 413 -42.77 -15.13 32.67
N ALA A 414 -41.45 -15.15 32.65
CA ALA A 414 -40.71 -15.86 31.59
C ALA A 414 -39.82 -16.97 32.17
N THR A 415 -40.20 -18.21 31.89
CA THR A 415 -39.43 -19.42 32.20
C THR A 415 -38.12 -19.40 31.40
N PRO A 416 -36.93 -19.52 32.02
CA PRO A 416 -35.67 -19.52 31.27
C PRO A 416 -35.50 -20.80 30.45
N ALA A 417 -35.17 -20.63 29.17
CA ALA A 417 -34.54 -21.69 28.37
C ALA A 417 -33.14 -21.97 28.93
N ALA A 418 -32.75 -23.25 28.95
CA ALA A 418 -31.51 -23.72 29.56
C ALA A 418 -30.27 -23.09 28.89
N VAL A 419 -29.53 -22.28 29.65
CA VAL A 419 -28.22 -21.75 29.26
C VAL A 419 -27.21 -22.90 29.34
N ARG A 420 -26.63 -23.29 28.20
CA ARG A 420 -25.57 -24.30 28.10
C ARG A 420 -24.24 -23.70 28.56
N ALA A 421 -23.47 -24.45 29.35
CA ALA A 421 -22.20 -23.97 29.92
C ALA A 421 -21.13 -23.72 28.84
N ALA A 422 -20.30 -22.69 29.05
CA ALA A 422 -19.23 -22.26 28.18
C ALA A 422 -18.08 -23.29 28.12
N GLY A 423 -17.97 -24.03 27.01
CA GLY A 423 -16.90 -24.99 26.76
C GLY A 423 -16.91 -25.48 25.30
N PRO A 424 -15.81 -26.08 24.80
CA PRO A 424 -15.74 -26.60 23.43
C PRO A 424 -16.76 -27.72 23.22
N LEU A 425 -17.39 -27.78 22.05
CA LEU A 425 -18.26 -28.91 21.66
C LEU A 425 -17.45 -30.17 21.35
N PHE A 426 -16.18 -30.01 20.99
CA PHE A 426 -15.29 -31.12 20.66
C PHE A 426 -13.82 -30.74 20.92
N HIS A 427 -13.04 -31.62 21.53
CA HIS A 427 -11.61 -31.39 21.79
C HIS A 427 -10.82 -32.71 21.88
N VAL A 428 -9.79 -32.85 21.05
CA VAL A 428 -8.78 -33.91 21.13
C VAL A 428 -7.51 -33.30 21.78
N PRO A 429 -6.99 -33.87 22.87
CA PRO A 429 -5.94 -33.25 23.68
C PRO A 429 -4.51 -33.44 23.15
N PHE A 430 -4.28 -34.23 22.09
CA PHE A 430 -2.95 -34.56 21.55
C PHE A 430 -2.04 -35.23 22.60
N ASP A 431 -2.54 -36.25 23.29
CA ASP A 431 -1.91 -36.95 24.41
C ASP A 431 -1.62 -38.43 24.09
N ASP A 432 -1.10 -38.69 22.89
CA ASP A 432 -0.85 -40.05 22.36
C ASP A 432 -2.13 -40.88 22.17
N SER A 433 -3.25 -40.20 21.93
CA SER A 433 -4.57 -40.80 21.73
C SER A 433 -5.38 -40.01 20.70
N PRO A 434 -6.21 -40.69 19.88
CA PRO A 434 -7.13 -40.05 18.95
C PRO A 434 -8.46 -39.70 19.64
N GLU A 435 -8.68 -40.16 20.87
CA GLU A 435 -9.97 -40.06 21.55
C GLU A 435 -10.24 -38.61 22.02
N PRO A 436 -11.45 -38.07 21.76
CA PRO A 436 -11.79 -36.74 22.22
C PRO A 436 -12.02 -36.69 23.73
N ALA A 437 -11.28 -35.82 24.41
CA ALA A 437 -11.51 -35.48 25.81
C ALA A 437 -12.88 -34.81 26.02
N VAL A 438 -13.33 -34.03 25.03
CA VAL A 438 -14.64 -33.37 25.02
C VAL A 438 -15.37 -33.70 23.72
N ALA A 439 -16.64 -34.10 23.82
CA ALA A 439 -17.53 -34.32 22.67
C ALA A 439 -18.97 -34.06 23.13
N GLY A 440 -19.66 -33.13 22.47
CA GLY A 440 -21.07 -32.81 22.70
C GLY A 440 -22.02 -33.82 22.04
N GLY A 441 -21.50 -34.61 21.09
CA GLY A 441 -22.12 -35.74 20.42
C GLY A 441 -21.37 -37.05 20.71
N GLY A 442 -21.23 -37.90 19.68
CA GLY A 442 -20.52 -39.18 19.80
C GLY A 442 -19.02 -39.02 20.06
N LYS A 443 -18.45 -39.84 20.95
CA LYS A 443 -17.01 -39.86 21.25
C LYS A 443 -16.20 -40.80 20.37
N THR A 444 -16.85 -41.74 19.69
CA THR A 444 -16.18 -42.74 18.87
C THR A 444 -15.44 -42.09 17.70
N VAL A 445 -14.16 -42.40 17.60
CA VAL A 445 -13.31 -42.09 16.44
C VAL A 445 -13.21 -43.33 15.55
N SER A 446 -13.30 -43.13 14.24
CA SER A 446 -12.98 -44.17 13.26
C SER A 446 -11.57 -43.93 12.73
N ILE A 447 -10.78 -45.00 12.64
CA ILE A 447 -9.36 -44.91 12.29
C ILE A 447 -9.04 -45.89 11.18
N GLU A 448 -8.51 -45.37 10.10
CA GLU A 448 -8.00 -46.15 8.98
C GLU A 448 -6.47 -46.05 8.93
N GLY A 449 -5.76 -47.18 8.89
CA GLY A 449 -4.29 -47.20 8.89
C GLY A 449 -3.67 -47.50 10.26
N ASN A 450 -2.34 -47.37 10.37
CA ASN A 450 -1.60 -47.63 11.61
C ASN A 450 -1.34 -46.33 12.36
N GLU A 451 -1.82 -46.26 13.60
CA GLU A 451 -1.61 -45.11 14.48
C GLU A 451 -0.16 -45.02 14.91
N THR A 452 0.51 -43.94 14.54
CA THR A 452 1.83 -43.58 15.03
C THR A 452 1.76 -42.15 15.54
N TYR A 453 2.20 -41.93 16.77
CA TYR A 453 2.21 -40.61 17.40
C TYR A 453 3.63 -40.06 17.43
N GLU A 454 3.75 -38.78 17.10
CA GLU A 454 5.01 -38.05 17.15
C GLU A 454 4.81 -36.65 17.74
N ALA A 455 5.90 -36.08 18.26
CA ALA A 455 5.89 -34.74 18.82
C ALA A 455 5.45 -33.71 17.76
N GLY A 456 4.35 -33.00 18.05
CA GLY A 456 3.78 -31.96 17.20
C GLY A 456 3.99 -30.55 17.74
N ILE A 457 3.26 -29.58 17.18
CA ILE A 457 3.22 -28.18 17.68
C ILE A 457 2.60 -28.14 19.09
N LYS A 458 1.65 -29.04 19.38
CA LYS A 458 1.03 -29.23 20.68
C LYS A 458 0.95 -30.72 21.00
N GLY A 459 1.65 -31.15 22.03
CA GLY A 459 1.64 -32.55 22.47
C GLY A 459 2.13 -33.52 21.40
N GLN A 460 1.52 -34.68 21.37
CA GLN A 460 1.81 -35.77 20.45
C GLN A 460 0.68 -35.88 19.42
N GLY A 461 1.01 -35.61 18.17
CA GLY A 461 0.08 -35.66 17.05
C GLY A 461 0.15 -37.01 16.34
N ILE A 462 -0.99 -37.47 15.83
CA ILE A 462 -1.03 -38.61 14.93
C ILE A 462 -0.37 -38.24 13.60
N LEU A 463 0.47 -39.15 13.09
CA LEU A 463 1.16 -38.97 11.82
C LEU A 463 0.22 -39.36 10.67
N CYS A 464 -0.11 -38.41 9.79
CA CYS A 464 -1.03 -38.60 8.67
C CYS A 464 -0.31 -38.42 7.32
N GLY A 465 -0.66 -39.23 6.31
CA GLY A 465 -0.06 -39.16 4.97
C GLY A 465 -0.14 -40.47 4.18
N GLU A 466 0.65 -40.56 3.11
CA GLU A 466 0.69 -41.74 2.21
C GLU A 466 1.24 -42.95 2.99
N ASN A 467 0.35 -43.89 3.37
CA ASN A 467 0.54 -45.09 4.21
C ASN A 467 0.39 -44.95 5.74
N GLN A 468 -0.30 -43.92 6.25
CA GLN A 468 -0.45 -43.70 7.71
C GLN A 468 -1.91 -43.58 8.16
N ALA A 469 -2.15 -43.21 9.43
CA ALA A 469 -3.48 -43.18 10.01
C ALA A 469 -4.33 -41.97 9.53
N GLN A 470 -5.61 -42.21 9.34
CA GLN A 470 -6.67 -41.22 9.14
C GLN A 470 -7.68 -41.35 10.28
N CYS A 471 -8.00 -40.23 10.94
CA CYS A 471 -9.02 -40.19 11.98
C CYS A 471 -10.29 -39.49 11.47
N GLU A 472 -11.44 -40.09 11.73
CA GLU A 472 -12.75 -39.52 11.44
C GLU A 472 -13.58 -39.39 12.70
N TYR A 473 -14.23 -38.23 12.84
CA TYR A 473 -15.06 -37.89 14.00
C TYR A 473 -16.47 -37.51 13.53
N SER A 474 -17.48 -37.96 14.27
CA SER A 474 -18.87 -37.57 13.99
C SER A 474 -19.07 -36.07 14.20
N THR A 475 -19.64 -35.39 13.21
CA THR A 475 -19.99 -33.95 13.31
C THR A 475 -21.28 -33.71 14.09
N ALA A 476 -22.21 -34.66 14.08
CA ALA A 476 -23.49 -34.54 14.77
C ALA A 476 -23.28 -34.34 16.29
N GLY A 477 -23.68 -33.16 16.80
CA GLY A 477 -23.54 -32.77 18.21
C GLY A 477 -22.14 -32.30 18.64
N ASN A 478 -21.12 -32.53 17.81
CA ASN A 478 -19.73 -32.10 18.04
C ASN A 478 -19.35 -30.85 17.24
N PHE A 479 -20.14 -30.49 16.23
CA PHE A 479 -19.94 -29.34 15.37
C PHE A 479 -21.26 -28.61 15.11
N ASP A 480 -21.24 -27.29 15.17
CA ASP A 480 -22.36 -26.44 14.80
C ASP A 480 -21.92 -25.52 13.65
N ILE A 481 -22.56 -25.66 12.49
CA ILE A 481 -22.19 -24.89 11.30
C ILE A 481 -22.62 -23.41 11.40
N THR A 482 -23.52 -23.09 12.34
CA THR A 482 -24.09 -21.76 12.49
C THR A 482 -23.34 -20.89 13.50
N GLN A 483 -22.47 -21.49 14.34
CA GLN A 483 -21.76 -20.79 15.42
C GLN A 483 -20.52 -21.57 15.91
N GLY A 484 -19.49 -20.85 16.37
CA GLY A 484 -18.29 -21.43 17.00
C GLY A 484 -17.02 -21.30 16.15
N THR A 485 -15.93 -21.97 16.58
CA THR A 485 -14.62 -21.91 15.92
C THR A 485 -14.01 -23.31 15.83
N ILE A 486 -13.45 -23.68 14.68
CA ILE A 486 -12.60 -24.86 14.51
C ILE A 486 -11.14 -24.43 14.67
N ALA A 487 -10.38 -25.12 15.52
CA ALA A 487 -8.93 -24.94 15.64
C ALA A 487 -8.22 -26.26 15.31
N LEU A 488 -7.30 -26.21 14.36
CA LEU A 488 -6.52 -27.35 13.89
C LEU A 488 -5.03 -27.05 14.08
N TRP A 489 -4.27 -28.05 14.55
CA TRP A 489 -2.82 -27.99 14.63
C TRP A 489 -2.26 -29.14 13.79
N PHE A 490 -1.35 -28.81 12.86
CA PHE A 490 -0.62 -29.79 12.09
C PHE A 490 0.83 -29.35 11.96
N GLN A 491 1.77 -30.30 11.96
CA GLN A 491 3.17 -30.04 11.69
C GLN A 491 3.55 -30.73 10.39
N ASN A 492 4.00 -29.95 9.41
CA ASN A 492 4.53 -30.51 8.18
C ASN A 492 5.89 -31.17 8.46
N ARG A 493 6.04 -32.43 8.03
CA ARG A 493 7.29 -33.18 8.16
C ARG A 493 8.05 -33.34 6.85
N ASN A 494 7.44 -33.20 5.65
CA ASN A 494 8.10 -33.49 4.36
C ASN A 494 7.37 -33.02 3.06
N TRP A 495 6.61 -31.91 3.03
CA TRP A 495 5.94 -31.47 1.77
C TRP A 495 6.88 -31.10 0.60
N HIS A 496 8.19 -30.90 0.84
CA HIS A 496 9.15 -30.54 -0.22
C HIS A 496 9.72 -31.74 -1.00
N SER A 497 9.33 -32.97 -0.70
CA SER A 497 9.97 -34.17 -1.27
C SER A 497 9.37 -34.69 -2.58
N LYS A 498 8.39 -34.00 -3.19
CA LYS A 498 7.79 -34.39 -4.48
C LYS A 498 8.14 -33.49 -5.68
N ASP A 499 8.98 -32.47 -5.50
CA ASP A 499 9.47 -31.61 -6.61
C ASP A 499 10.86 -32.01 -7.13
N ASP A 500 11.48 -33.06 -6.61
CA ASP A 500 12.81 -33.57 -7.02
C ASP A 500 12.77 -34.98 -7.65
N LYS A 501 11.87 -35.22 -8.61
CA LYS A 501 12.02 -36.32 -9.59
C LYS A 501 11.56 -35.97 -10.99
#